data_AF-F4XAM7-F1
#
_entry.id   AF-F4XAM7-F1
#
_cell.length_a   1.000
_cell.length_b   1.000
_cell.length_c   1.000
_cell.angle_alpha   90.00
_cell.angle_beta   90.00
_cell.angle_gamma   90.00
#
_symmetry.space_group_name_H-M   'P 1'
#
loop_
_entity.id
_entity.type
_entity.pdbx_description
1 polymer ?
#
loop_
_entity_poly.entity_id
_entity_poly.type
_entity_poly.pdbx_seq_one_letter_code
_entity_poly.pdbx_strand_id
1 'polypeptide(L)'
;MAYCVLCGKKVGLLDQIDLDFHGSKQVLCSACDVRMNKASPGERQDLEQQILASPYLQKADTVQANVNTGKVCPACGAILERKLEHFSIGADGGGGLMTLLADQYEVDLYACPQCGKVELYTTGFVPPSSTQTSKLKEQASQAAPETIPAQSDEKRSFRFPWQKEEKAPWEK
;
A
#
# COMPACT_ATOMS: atom_id res chain seq x y z
N MET A 1 14.49 -22.74 -21.17
CA MET A 1 15.82 -22.65 -20.54
C MET A 1 15.97 -21.22 -20.06
N ALA A 2 16.28 -21.02 -18.78
CA ALA A 2 16.36 -19.69 -18.19
C ALA A 2 17.82 -19.28 -17.97
N TYR A 3 18.04 -17.98 -17.81
CA TYR A 3 19.35 -17.41 -17.48
C TYR A 3 19.25 -16.69 -16.13
N CYS A 4 20.28 -16.82 -15.33
CA CYS A 4 20.38 -16.10 -14.07
C CYS A 4 20.43 -14.60 -14.35
N VAL A 5 19.51 -13.83 -13.76
CA VAL A 5 19.41 -12.39 -14.00
C VAL A 5 20.67 -11.63 -13.55
N LEU A 6 21.38 -12.12 -12.53
CA LEU A 6 22.57 -11.45 -12.01
C LEU A 6 23.86 -11.74 -12.79
N CYS A 7 24.09 -12.99 -13.18
CA CYS A 7 25.38 -13.40 -13.79
C CYS A 7 25.27 -13.90 -15.24
N GLY A 8 24.05 -13.99 -15.80
CA GLY A 8 23.81 -14.48 -17.16
C GLY A 8 24.13 -15.97 -17.37
N LYS A 9 24.48 -16.71 -16.31
CA LYS A 9 24.71 -18.16 -16.41
C LYS A 9 23.41 -18.86 -16.75
N LYS A 10 23.49 -19.84 -17.64
CA LYS A 10 22.36 -20.72 -17.98
C LYS A 10 22.00 -21.58 -16.77
N VAL A 11 20.72 -21.62 -16.43
CA VAL A 11 20.21 -22.38 -15.28
C VAL A 11 19.30 -23.50 -15.78
N GLY A 12 19.55 -24.72 -15.30
CA GLY A 12 18.72 -25.90 -15.56
C GLY A 12 17.38 -25.80 -14.84
N LEU A 13 16.38 -26.59 -15.25
CA LEU A 13 15.03 -26.53 -14.65
C LEU A 13 15.00 -26.82 -13.14
N LEU A 14 15.90 -27.68 -12.66
CA LEU A 14 15.98 -28.09 -11.25
C LEU A 14 16.76 -27.11 -10.36
N ASP A 15 17.57 -26.24 -10.95
CA ASP A 15 18.45 -25.30 -10.24
C ASP A 15 17.92 -23.86 -10.27
N GLN A 16 16.72 -23.64 -10.82
CA GLN A 16 16.08 -22.33 -10.89
C GLN A 16 15.56 -21.93 -9.52
N ILE A 17 16.03 -20.80 -9.03
CA ILE A 17 15.53 -20.17 -7.82
C ILE A 17 14.79 -18.91 -8.24
N ASP A 18 13.53 -18.81 -7.84
CA ASP A 18 12.69 -17.64 -8.11
C ASP A 18 12.91 -16.59 -7.01
N LEU A 19 13.29 -15.39 -7.43
CA LEU A 19 13.32 -14.19 -6.60
C LEU A 19 12.11 -13.31 -6.95
N ASP A 20 11.28 -12.97 -5.97
CA ASP A 20 10.27 -11.93 -6.16
C ASP A 20 10.93 -10.56 -6.24
N PHE A 21 10.78 -9.90 -7.38
CA PHE A 21 11.39 -8.61 -7.69
C PHE A 21 10.36 -7.72 -8.39
N HIS A 22 9.90 -6.68 -7.69
CA HIS A 22 8.96 -5.68 -8.23
C HIS A 22 7.74 -6.30 -8.94
N GLY A 23 7.03 -7.21 -8.27
CA GLY A 23 5.83 -7.88 -8.82
C GLY A 23 6.10 -8.94 -9.89
N SER A 24 7.35 -9.34 -10.08
CA SER A 24 7.74 -10.36 -11.06
C SER A 24 8.71 -11.37 -10.47
N LYS A 25 8.65 -12.62 -10.95
CA LYS A 25 9.60 -13.67 -10.56
C LYS A 25 10.81 -13.63 -11.47
N GLN A 26 11.99 -13.41 -10.87
CA GLN A 26 13.27 -13.38 -11.55
C GLN A 26 14.04 -14.67 -11.26
N VAL A 27 14.75 -15.17 -12.27
CA VAL A 27 15.50 -16.42 -12.12
C VAL A 27 16.91 -16.13 -11.62
N LEU A 28 17.29 -16.79 -10.54
CA LEU A 28 18.66 -16.81 -10.01
C LEU A 28 19.25 -18.22 -10.08
N CYS A 29 20.58 -18.28 -10.18
CA CYS A 29 21.33 -19.49 -9.89
C CYS A 29 21.64 -19.57 -8.39
N SER A 30 21.87 -20.79 -7.88
CA SER A 30 22.17 -21.05 -6.47
C SER A 30 23.29 -20.17 -5.89
N ALA A 31 24.36 -19.93 -6.63
CA ALA A 31 25.45 -19.06 -6.17
C ALA A 31 25.02 -17.60 -6.02
N CYS A 32 24.19 -17.08 -6.94
CA CYS A 32 23.68 -15.72 -6.88
C CYS A 32 22.61 -15.54 -5.81
N ASP A 33 21.76 -16.55 -5.59
CA ASP A 33 20.79 -16.56 -4.49
C ASP A 33 21.50 -16.47 -3.13
N VAL A 34 22.53 -17.30 -2.89
CA VAL A 34 23.32 -17.25 -1.65
C VAL A 34 23.98 -15.89 -1.47
N ARG A 35 24.48 -15.29 -2.57
CA ARG A 35 25.04 -13.92 -2.53
C ARG A 35 23.98 -12.89 -2.15
N MET A 36 22.79 -12.97 -2.74
CA MET A 36 21.68 -12.08 -2.42
C MET A 36 21.24 -12.21 -0.96
N ASN A 37 21.18 -13.44 -0.43
CA ASN A 37 20.75 -13.71 0.93
C ASN A 37 21.74 -13.25 2.00
N LYS A 38 23.05 -13.34 1.70
CA LYS A 38 24.13 -12.93 2.60
C LYS A 38 24.54 -11.45 2.48
N ALA A 39 24.09 -10.77 1.44
CA ALA A 39 24.45 -9.37 1.19
C ALA A 39 23.94 -8.45 2.31
N SER A 40 24.79 -7.51 2.71
CA SER A 40 24.41 -6.39 3.55
C SER A 40 23.38 -5.49 2.84
N PRO A 41 22.65 -4.61 3.55
CA PRO A 41 21.64 -3.75 2.94
C PRO A 41 22.18 -2.90 1.76
N GLY A 42 23.42 -2.39 1.86
CA GLY A 42 24.04 -1.63 0.76
C GLY A 42 24.39 -2.51 -0.44
N GLU A 43 25.03 -3.66 -0.21
CA GLU A 43 25.34 -4.61 -1.29
C GLU A 43 24.08 -5.17 -1.95
N ARG A 44 22.98 -5.32 -1.18
CA ARG A 44 21.68 -5.69 -1.75
C ARG A 44 21.19 -4.63 -2.71
N GLN A 45 21.28 -3.35 -2.37
CA GLN A 45 20.89 -2.27 -3.29
C GLN A 45 21.71 -2.32 -4.58
N ASP A 46 23.03 -2.55 -4.50
CA ASP A 46 23.88 -2.69 -5.69
C ASP A 46 23.47 -3.90 -6.55
N LEU A 47 23.13 -5.02 -5.91
CA LEU A 47 22.61 -6.21 -6.62
C LEU A 47 21.26 -5.95 -7.27
N GLU A 48 20.35 -5.23 -6.61
CA GLU A 48 19.06 -4.84 -7.19
C GLU A 48 19.26 -3.94 -8.42
N GLN A 49 20.20 -2.98 -8.35
CA GLN A 49 20.56 -2.15 -9.51
C GLN A 49 21.17 -3.00 -10.64
N GLN A 50 21.99 -4.00 -10.29
CA GLN A 50 22.53 -4.96 -11.26
C GLN A 50 21.43 -5.79 -11.94
N ILE A 51 20.38 -6.17 -11.19
CA ILE A 51 19.21 -6.88 -11.73
C ILE A 51 18.45 -5.98 -12.71
N LEU A 52 18.21 -4.71 -12.34
CA LEU A 52 17.52 -3.74 -13.20
C LEU A 52 18.27 -3.48 -14.50
N ALA A 53 19.60 -3.46 -14.46
CA ALA A 53 20.45 -3.28 -15.63
C ALA A 53 20.62 -4.57 -16.47
N SER A 54 20.10 -5.72 -16.01
CA SER A 54 20.35 -7.00 -16.65
C SER A 54 19.53 -7.20 -17.94
N PRO A 55 20.15 -7.71 -19.01
CA PRO A 55 19.43 -8.06 -20.24
C PRO A 55 18.53 -9.29 -20.08
N TYR A 56 18.63 -10.03 -18.97
CA TYR A 56 17.85 -11.25 -18.71
C TYR A 56 16.65 -11.00 -17.79
N LEU A 57 16.36 -9.73 -17.49
CA LEU A 57 15.24 -9.33 -16.64
C LEU A 57 13.91 -9.82 -17.24
N GLN A 58 13.18 -10.61 -16.47
CA GLN A 58 11.86 -11.11 -16.86
C GLN A 58 10.83 -10.00 -16.67
N LYS A 59 9.89 -9.84 -17.61
CA LYS A 59 8.83 -8.82 -17.57
C LYS A 59 9.36 -7.41 -17.28
N ALA A 60 10.40 -6.99 -18.00
CA ALA A 60 11.07 -5.70 -17.81
C ALA A 60 10.09 -4.51 -17.75
N ASP A 61 9.06 -4.50 -18.60
CA ASP A 61 8.04 -3.43 -18.60
C ASP A 61 7.29 -3.34 -17.26
N THR A 62 6.91 -4.48 -16.68
CA THR A 62 6.25 -4.55 -15.37
C THR A 62 7.17 -4.08 -14.26
N VAL A 63 8.43 -4.54 -14.27
CA VAL A 63 9.44 -4.12 -13.29
C VAL A 63 9.66 -2.61 -13.38
N GLN A 64 9.80 -2.07 -14.60
CA GLN A 64 10.05 -0.64 -14.80
C GLN A 64 8.87 0.22 -14.35
N ALA A 65 7.63 -0.23 -14.60
CA ALA A 65 6.43 0.45 -14.09
C ALA A 65 6.39 0.45 -12.55
N ASN A 66 6.87 -0.64 -11.93
CA ASN A 66 6.91 -0.80 -10.48
C ASN A 66 8.08 -0.07 -9.81
N VAL A 67 9.16 0.20 -10.52
CA VAL A 67 10.21 1.11 -10.06
C VAL A 67 9.74 2.56 -10.18
N ASN A 68 9.10 2.92 -11.30
CA ASN A 68 8.67 4.28 -11.59
C ASN A 68 7.19 4.49 -11.28
N THR A 69 6.80 4.27 -10.02
CA THR A 69 5.39 4.35 -9.62
C THR A 69 4.82 5.77 -9.67
N GLY A 70 5.70 6.78 -9.74
CA GLY A 70 5.34 8.20 -9.65
C GLY A 70 4.86 8.64 -8.25
N LYS A 71 4.79 7.73 -7.28
CA LYS A 71 4.49 8.06 -5.89
C LYS A 71 5.73 8.60 -5.22
N VAL A 72 5.60 9.71 -4.50
CA VAL A 72 6.72 10.34 -3.78
C VAL A 72 6.72 9.88 -2.32
N CYS A 73 7.90 9.60 -1.80
CA CYS A 73 8.10 9.30 -0.40
C CYS A 73 7.82 10.55 0.42
N PRO A 74 6.91 10.52 1.40
CA PRO A 74 6.60 11.71 2.20
C PRO A 74 7.73 12.12 3.14
N ALA A 75 8.75 11.26 3.36
CA ALA A 75 9.88 11.58 4.22
C ALA A 75 11.03 12.29 3.49
N CYS A 76 11.33 11.89 2.24
CA CYS A 76 12.50 12.42 1.52
C CYS A 76 12.19 12.89 0.08
N GLY A 77 10.96 12.74 -0.39
CA GLY A 77 10.54 13.14 -1.75
C GLY A 77 10.98 12.21 -2.87
N ALA A 78 11.82 11.20 -2.61
CA ALA A 78 12.22 10.22 -3.62
C ALA A 78 11.05 9.38 -4.12
N ILE A 79 11.12 8.86 -5.35
CA ILE A 79 10.08 7.99 -5.88
C ILE A 79 10.05 6.68 -5.10
N LEU A 80 8.87 6.26 -4.68
CA LEU A 80 8.64 4.98 -4.03
C LEU A 80 8.63 3.86 -5.08
N GLU A 81 9.27 2.75 -4.77
CA GLU A 81 9.29 1.56 -5.60
C GLU A 81 8.28 0.54 -5.07
N ARG A 82 7.42 0.00 -5.92
CA ARG A 82 6.53 -1.11 -5.56
C ARG A 82 7.32 -2.41 -5.57
N LYS A 83 7.57 -2.98 -4.39
CA LYS A 83 8.35 -4.21 -4.23
C LYS A 83 7.46 -5.47 -4.32
N LEU A 84 6.26 -5.42 -3.73
CA LEU A 84 5.29 -6.51 -3.76
C LEU A 84 3.93 -5.99 -4.23
N GLU A 85 3.24 -6.84 -5.00
CA GLU A 85 1.86 -6.62 -5.44
C GLU A 85 0.96 -7.69 -4.83
N HIS A 86 -0.30 -7.35 -4.58
CA HIS A 86 -1.32 -8.33 -4.17
C HIS A 86 -0.91 -9.18 -2.96
N PHE A 87 -0.23 -8.54 -2.01
CA PHE A 87 0.23 -9.19 -0.79
C PHE A 87 -0.89 -9.20 0.25
N SER A 88 -1.29 -10.39 0.69
CA SER A 88 -2.29 -10.55 1.75
C SER A 88 -1.66 -10.37 3.13
N ILE A 89 -2.18 -9.41 3.88
CA ILE A 89 -1.83 -9.15 5.28
C ILE A 89 -3.06 -9.40 6.15
N GLY A 90 -2.89 -10.04 7.30
CA GLY A 90 -3.96 -10.15 8.28
C GLY A 90 -4.42 -8.77 8.75
N ALA A 91 -5.70 -8.61 9.11
CA ALA A 91 -6.18 -7.37 9.69
C ALA A 91 -5.44 -6.96 10.99
N ASP A 92 -4.78 -7.92 11.64
CA ASP A 92 -3.90 -7.75 12.80
C ASP A 92 -2.44 -7.41 12.43
N GLY A 93 -2.12 -7.30 11.14
CA GLY A 93 -0.74 -7.14 10.64
C GLY A 93 0.13 -8.39 10.80
N GLY A 94 -0.45 -9.50 11.26
CA GLY A 94 0.23 -10.77 11.47
C GLY A 94 0.32 -11.61 10.20
N GLY A 95 1.33 -12.49 10.16
CA GLY A 95 1.44 -13.57 9.19
C GLY A 95 1.52 -14.92 9.90
N GLY A 96 0.69 -15.89 9.50
CA GLY A 96 0.72 -17.25 10.04
C GLY A 96 -0.59 -18.01 9.89
N LEU A 97 -0.64 -19.25 10.37
CA LEU A 97 -1.83 -20.10 10.33
C LEU A 97 -3.04 -19.51 11.08
N MET A 98 -2.79 -18.64 12.08
CA MET A 98 -3.85 -17.96 12.83
C MET A 98 -4.55 -16.87 12.02
N THR A 99 -3.90 -16.37 10.96
CA THR A 99 -4.45 -15.34 10.06
C THR A 99 -5.49 -15.92 9.08
N LEU A 100 -5.57 -17.25 8.93
CA LEU A 100 -6.54 -17.91 8.03
C LEU A 100 -8.00 -17.72 8.46
N LEU A 101 -8.23 -17.40 9.74
CA LEU A 101 -9.57 -17.18 10.32
C LEU A 101 -9.93 -15.68 10.44
N ALA A 102 -8.98 -14.79 10.14
CA ALA A 102 -9.17 -13.35 10.24
C ALA A 102 -9.43 -12.73 8.86
N ASP A 103 -10.07 -11.57 8.87
CA ASP A 103 -10.19 -10.74 7.68
C ASP A 103 -8.78 -10.40 7.15
N GLN A 104 -8.60 -10.50 5.84
CA GLN A 104 -7.33 -10.23 5.17
C GLN A 104 -7.46 -8.97 4.31
N TYR A 105 -6.42 -8.14 4.34
CA TYR A 105 -6.25 -7.02 3.42
C TYR A 105 -5.32 -7.44 2.29
N GLU A 106 -5.71 -7.15 1.07
CA GLU A 106 -4.86 -7.31 -0.10
C GLU A 106 -4.20 -5.95 -0.42
N VAL A 107 -2.89 -5.86 -0.20
CA VAL A 107 -2.13 -4.60 -0.28
C VAL A 107 -0.92 -4.71 -1.20
N ASP A 108 -0.55 -3.58 -1.79
CA ASP A 108 0.73 -3.37 -2.48
C ASP A 108 1.74 -2.75 -1.50
N LEU A 109 2.97 -3.25 -1.51
CA LEU A 109 4.07 -2.74 -0.69
C LEU A 109 4.98 -1.82 -1.49
N TYR A 110 5.12 -0.59 -1.03
CA TYR A 110 5.97 0.44 -1.61
C TYR A 110 7.12 0.76 -0.66
N ALA A 111 8.36 0.72 -1.13
CA ALA A 111 9.55 1.01 -0.34
C ALA A 111 10.34 2.17 -0.97
N CYS A 112 10.84 3.07 -0.13
CA CYS A 112 11.72 4.14 -0.56
C CYS A 112 13.17 3.64 -0.61
N PRO A 113 13.86 3.70 -1.76
CA PRO A 113 15.25 3.27 -1.86
C PRO A 113 16.23 4.20 -1.13
N GLN A 114 15.83 5.45 -0.84
CA GLN A 114 16.70 6.45 -0.20
C GLN A 114 16.66 6.40 1.33
N CYS A 115 15.47 6.41 1.92
CA CYS A 115 15.32 6.48 3.39
C CYS A 115 14.79 5.18 4.03
N GLY A 116 14.47 4.16 3.22
CA GLY A 116 13.95 2.88 3.71
C GLY A 116 12.50 2.93 4.23
N LYS A 117 11.79 4.06 4.10
CA LYS A 117 10.38 4.15 4.49
C LYS A 117 9.54 3.21 3.64
N VAL A 118 8.65 2.45 4.28
CA VAL A 118 7.71 1.54 3.63
C VAL A 118 6.28 2.04 3.83
N GLU A 119 5.47 1.91 2.79
CA GLU A 119 4.03 2.21 2.78
C GLU A 119 3.25 1.06 2.16
N LEU A 120 2.07 0.81 2.71
CA LEU A 120 1.13 -0.20 2.21
C LEU A 120 -0.09 0.51 1.65
N TYR A 121 -0.54 0.09 0.48
CA TYR A 121 -1.73 0.62 -0.18
C TYR A 121 -2.66 -0.52 -0.53
N THR A 122 -3.97 -0.38 -0.30
CA THR A 122 -4.94 -1.38 -0.76
C THR A 122 -4.87 -1.53 -2.27
N THR A 123 -4.81 -2.77 -2.74
CA THR A 123 -4.77 -3.10 -4.16
C THR A 123 -5.98 -2.52 -4.90
N GLY A 124 -5.75 -1.92 -6.06
CA GLY A 124 -6.81 -1.31 -6.87
C GLY A 124 -7.48 -0.07 -6.26
N PHE A 125 -7.08 0.38 -5.07
CA PHE A 125 -7.64 1.58 -4.47
C PHE A 125 -7.07 2.83 -5.12
N VAL A 126 -7.89 3.48 -5.94
CA VAL A 126 -7.61 4.81 -6.48
C VAL A 126 -8.24 5.83 -5.53
N PRO A 127 -7.45 6.63 -4.79
CA PRO A 127 -8.04 7.69 -3.98
C PRO A 127 -8.79 8.65 -4.91
N PRO A 128 -9.97 9.15 -4.53
CA PRO A 128 -10.66 10.15 -5.32
C PRO A 128 -9.70 11.33 -5.50
N SER A 129 -9.31 11.60 -6.75
CA SER A 129 -8.49 12.74 -7.11
C SER A 129 -9.06 13.97 -6.41
N SER A 130 -8.20 14.73 -5.73
CA SER A 130 -8.54 15.96 -4.98
C SER A 130 -9.26 17.03 -5.80
N THR A 131 -9.47 16.81 -7.10
CA THR A 131 -10.32 17.59 -8.00
C THR A 131 -11.84 17.44 -7.72
N GLN A 132 -12.29 16.45 -6.94
CA GLN A 132 -13.72 16.31 -6.61
C GLN A 132 -14.15 17.03 -5.32
N THR A 133 -13.20 17.44 -4.47
CA THR A 133 -13.51 18.19 -3.24
C THR A 133 -14.04 19.60 -3.53
N SER A 134 -13.65 20.19 -4.67
CA SER A 134 -14.12 21.52 -5.08
C SER A 134 -15.57 21.51 -5.59
N LYS A 135 -16.03 20.44 -6.26
CA LYS A 135 -17.44 20.36 -6.71
C LYS A 135 -18.43 20.08 -5.59
N LEU A 136 -18.05 19.31 -4.57
CA LEU A 136 -18.96 19.03 -3.43
C LEU A 136 -19.11 20.23 -2.49
N LYS A 137 -18.09 21.09 -2.40
CA LYS A 137 -18.15 22.30 -1.56
C LYS A 137 -18.97 23.43 -2.21
N GLU A 138 -19.03 23.50 -3.54
CA GLU A 138 -19.81 24.53 -4.23
C GLU A 138 -21.32 24.21 -4.29
N GLN A 139 -21.70 22.92 -4.27
CA GLN A 139 -23.12 22.52 -4.22
C GLN A 139 -23.74 22.57 -2.81
N ALA A 140 -22.93 22.56 -1.74
CA ALA A 140 -23.43 22.74 -0.37
C ALA A 140 -23.65 24.22 0.01
N SER A 141 -23.17 25.17 -0.79
CA SER A 141 -23.29 26.61 -0.51
C SER A 141 -24.38 27.32 -1.33
N GLN A 142 -25.15 26.61 -2.16
CA GLN A 142 -26.19 27.20 -3.02
C GLN A 142 -27.63 26.73 -2.72
N ALA A 143 -27.87 26.02 -1.62
CA ALA A 143 -29.21 25.61 -1.18
C ALA A 143 -29.63 26.29 0.14
N ALA A 144 -29.86 27.61 0.08
CA ALA A 144 -30.76 28.43 0.92
C ALA A 144 -30.35 29.91 0.75
N PRO A 145 -31.28 30.88 0.59
CA PRO A 145 -32.44 31.10 1.46
C PRO A 145 -33.76 31.16 0.66
N GLU A 146 -34.95 31.04 1.24
CA GLU A 146 -35.66 32.15 1.87
C GLU A 146 -36.88 31.66 2.68
N THR A 147 -37.27 32.51 3.63
CA THR A 147 -38.60 32.67 4.23
C THR A 147 -39.01 31.70 5.34
N ILE A 148 -38.81 32.18 6.57
CA ILE A 148 -39.67 31.90 7.72
C ILE A 148 -41.11 32.30 7.37
N PRO A 149 -42.12 31.51 7.78
CA PRO A 149 -43.21 32.11 8.54
C PRO A 149 -43.46 31.37 9.86
N ALA A 150 -44.05 32.14 10.76
CA ALA A 150 -44.27 31.83 12.16
C ALA A 150 -45.38 30.81 12.42
N GLN A 151 -45.26 30.18 13.58
CA GLN A 151 -46.29 29.52 14.40
C GLN A 151 -46.93 28.23 13.91
N SER A 152 -46.71 27.15 14.67
CA SER A 152 -47.75 26.62 15.56
C SER A 152 -47.15 25.55 16.50
N ASP A 153 -47.44 25.71 17.80
CA ASP A 153 -47.29 24.72 18.87
C ASP A 153 -47.59 23.29 18.41
N GLU A 154 -46.66 22.35 18.61
CA GLU A 154 -47.01 21.09 19.26
C GLU A 154 -45.77 20.42 19.87
N LYS A 155 -45.85 20.16 21.18
CA LYS A 155 -44.92 19.34 21.95
C LYS A 155 -44.67 18.01 21.25
N ARG A 156 -43.42 17.79 20.82
CA ARG A 156 -42.87 16.43 20.80
C ARG A 156 -41.38 16.44 21.08
N SER A 157 -41.07 16.49 22.37
CA SER A 157 -39.74 16.15 22.91
C SER A 157 -39.34 14.75 22.45
N PHE A 158 -38.52 14.65 21.41
CA PHE A 158 -37.74 13.45 21.15
C PHE A 158 -36.51 13.47 22.06
N ARG A 159 -36.68 12.95 23.28
CA ARG A 159 -35.56 12.62 24.19
C ARG A 159 -35.09 11.20 23.85
N PHE A 160 -33.79 11.04 23.65
CA PHE A 160 -33.22 9.74 23.28
C PHE A 160 -33.16 8.79 24.50
N PRO A 161 -33.41 7.47 24.33
CA PRO A 161 -33.65 6.52 25.44
C PRO A 161 -32.48 6.21 26.38
N TRP A 162 -31.32 6.85 26.20
CA TRP A 162 -30.08 6.62 26.97
C TRP A 162 -29.55 7.86 27.69
N GLN A 163 -30.22 9.02 27.59
CA GLN A 163 -29.90 10.18 28.43
C GLN A 163 -30.48 9.98 29.84
N LYS A 164 -29.82 9.16 30.66
CA LYS A 164 -29.96 9.23 32.11
C LYS A 164 -29.18 10.46 32.59
N GLU A 165 -29.89 11.42 33.18
CA GLU A 165 -29.29 12.50 33.96
C GLU A 165 -28.56 11.89 35.16
N GLU A 166 -27.23 11.85 35.13
CA GLU A 166 -26.43 11.74 36.36
C GLU A 166 -26.52 13.10 37.07
N LYS A 167 -27.50 13.26 37.97
CA LYS A 167 -27.53 14.41 38.87
C LYS A 167 -26.42 14.27 39.90
N ALA A 168 -25.50 15.23 39.90
CA ALA A 168 -24.50 15.38 40.96
C ALA A 168 -25.18 15.71 42.31
N PRO A 169 -24.71 15.13 43.42
CA PRO A 169 -25.47 14.98 44.67
C PRO A 169 -25.44 16.18 45.64
N TRP A 170 -25.60 17.43 45.20
CA TRP A 170 -25.64 18.58 46.14
C TRP A 170 -26.46 19.81 45.73
N GLU A 171 -27.49 19.70 44.90
CA GLU A 171 -28.53 20.74 44.85
C GLU A 171 -29.66 20.40 45.82
N LYS A 172 -29.80 21.27 46.82
CA LYS A 172 -30.67 21.18 48.00
C LYS A 172 -32.16 21.09 47.68
#